data_AF-A0A1D8AEH2-F1
#
_entry.id   AF-A0A1D8AEH2-F1
#
_cell.length_a   1.000
_cell.length_b   1.000
_cell.length_c   1.000
_cell.angle_alpha   90.00
_cell.angle_beta   90.00
_cell.angle_gamma   90.00
#
_symmetry.space_group_name_H-M   'P 1'
#
loop_
_entity.id
_entity.type
_entity.pdbx_description
1 polymer ?
#
loop_
_entity_poly.entity_id
_entity_poly.type
_entity_poly.pdbx_seq_one_letter_code
_entity_poly.pdbx_strand_id
1 'polypeptide(L)'
;MTSKAGQTPVFGVQAHPGGLFRRAISLDHRGPGRVVGWLEDHYHHFGVTIDHAEGHVRDVRMAAPRFPWATCAGAAVPLRALVGQPLITRASDLGRLIDMRLQCTHVFDLVALALVQAATGRPDRTYEVQVPDRAVTVNPDAANAAEINLFGPGEVSLLRDGERVMHWSLDGQTITGPDPYGGHSLGQGFRQWTETMPEEEAEHATIIRRALLVAGGRYQDLDVFPTSAAQNMPAACHSFQPGQRDVAFRLSGSDRNYETAREAMLAHRAVTP
;
A
#
# COMPACT_ATOMS: atom_id res chain seq x y z
N MET A 1 -29.85 2.99 -11.18
CA MET A 1 -28.45 3.31 -11.50
C MET A 1 -28.43 4.68 -12.17
N THR A 2 -28.37 5.74 -11.38
CA THR A 2 -28.20 7.10 -11.90
C THR A 2 -26.71 7.35 -12.08
N SER A 3 -26.29 7.46 -13.34
CA SER A 3 -24.96 7.95 -13.71
C SER A 3 -24.70 9.30 -13.05
N LYS A 4 -23.69 9.39 -12.19
CA LYS A 4 -23.14 10.66 -11.69
C LYS A 4 -22.20 11.32 -12.73
N ALA A 5 -22.53 11.24 -14.02
CA ALA A 5 -21.78 11.97 -15.03
C ALA A 5 -22.06 13.48 -14.85
N GLY A 6 -21.04 14.24 -14.43
CA GLY A 6 -21.10 15.70 -14.37
C GLY A 6 -20.94 16.32 -12.98
N GLN A 7 -20.63 15.57 -11.92
CA GLN A 7 -20.23 16.19 -10.65
C GLN A 7 -18.77 16.66 -10.76
N THR A 8 -18.57 17.98 -10.61
CA THR A 8 -17.23 18.55 -10.37
C THR A 8 -16.64 17.85 -9.15
N PRO A 9 -15.40 17.36 -9.21
CA PRO A 9 -14.79 16.72 -8.06
C PRO A 9 -14.79 17.70 -6.88
N VAL A 10 -15.42 17.30 -5.78
CA VAL A 10 -15.35 18.06 -4.53
C VAL A 10 -14.05 17.68 -3.85
N PHE A 11 -13.11 18.62 -3.87
CA PHE A 11 -11.80 18.48 -3.24
C PHE A 11 -11.82 19.12 -1.85
N GLY A 12 -11.02 18.60 -0.91
CA GLY A 12 -10.93 19.15 0.44
C GLY A 12 -12.12 18.86 1.36
N VAL A 13 -13.01 17.93 0.98
CA VAL A 13 -14.05 17.39 1.86
C VAL A 13 -13.73 15.93 2.14
N GLN A 14 -13.82 15.52 3.40
CA GLN A 14 -13.67 14.12 3.79
C GLN A 14 -14.71 13.27 3.04
N ALA A 15 -14.27 12.51 2.06
CA ALA A 15 -15.15 11.70 1.21
C ALA A 15 -15.70 10.49 1.96
N HIS A 16 -14.97 10.01 2.96
CA HIS A 16 -15.37 8.85 3.77
C HIS A 16 -15.48 9.22 5.25
N PRO A 17 -16.65 9.02 5.88
CA PRO A 17 -16.80 9.27 7.31
C PRO A 17 -15.88 8.35 8.14
N GLY A 18 -15.64 8.72 9.40
CA GLY A 18 -15.15 7.76 10.38
C GLY A 18 -13.66 7.78 10.69
N GLY A 19 -13.04 8.96 10.77
CA GLY A 19 -11.88 9.29 11.62
C GLY A 19 -10.58 8.45 11.60
N LEU A 20 -10.50 7.29 10.93
CA LEU A 20 -9.43 6.32 11.06
C LEU A 20 -9.34 5.41 9.82
N PHE A 21 -8.20 5.47 9.14
CA PHE A 21 -7.79 4.48 8.15
C PHE A 21 -7.08 3.30 8.81
N ARG A 22 -7.36 2.09 8.31
CA ARG A 22 -6.65 0.86 8.68
C ARG A 22 -6.06 0.18 7.45
N ARG A 23 -4.87 -0.39 7.62
CA ARG A 23 -4.24 -1.32 6.66
C ARG A 23 -3.74 -2.54 7.42
N ALA A 24 -4.26 -3.71 7.08
CA ALA A 24 -3.88 -4.98 7.68
C ALA A 24 -3.02 -5.77 6.69
N ILE A 25 -2.00 -6.44 7.21
CA ILE A 25 -1.12 -7.35 6.47
C ILE A 25 -0.97 -8.64 7.28
N SER A 26 -0.96 -9.79 6.63
CA SER A 26 -0.58 -11.07 7.25
C SER A 26 0.46 -11.78 6.40
N LEU A 27 1.44 -12.39 7.04
CA LEU A 27 2.50 -13.18 6.41
C LEU A 27 2.54 -14.55 7.10
N ASP A 28 2.17 -15.59 6.36
CA ASP A 28 2.05 -16.95 6.87
C ASP A 28 2.97 -17.91 6.10
N HIS A 29 3.72 -18.76 6.80
CA HIS A 29 4.35 -19.93 6.21
C HIS A 29 3.29 -21.01 5.94
N ARG A 30 3.23 -21.53 4.71
CA ARG A 30 2.26 -22.56 4.30
C ARG A 30 2.96 -23.84 3.86
N GLY A 31 3.70 -24.41 4.80
CA GLY A 31 4.56 -25.58 4.60
C GLY A 31 5.98 -25.21 4.18
N PRO A 32 6.86 -26.21 3.98
CA PRO A 32 8.25 -25.96 3.59
C PRO A 32 8.31 -25.27 2.23
N GLY A 33 9.03 -24.15 2.15
CA GLY A 33 9.27 -23.46 0.88
C GLY A 33 8.08 -22.66 0.35
N ARG A 34 7.10 -22.31 1.19
CA ARG A 34 5.95 -21.49 0.77
C ARG A 34 5.61 -20.44 1.80
N VAL A 35 5.51 -19.19 1.34
CA VAL A 35 4.97 -18.07 2.11
C VAL A 35 3.76 -17.49 1.39
N VAL A 36 2.73 -17.16 2.16
CA VAL A 36 1.53 -16.46 1.69
C VAL A 36 1.42 -15.13 2.41
N GLY A 37 1.32 -14.05 1.64
CA GLY A 37 1.09 -12.71 2.13
C GLY A 37 -0.31 -12.22 1.75
N TRP A 38 -1.00 -11.55 2.67
CA TRP A 38 -2.24 -10.84 2.38
C TRP A 38 -2.17 -9.41 2.83
N LEU A 39 -2.92 -8.56 2.14
CA LEU A 39 -3.03 -7.14 2.44
C LEU A 39 -4.46 -6.68 2.19
N GLU A 40 -5.02 -5.95 3.16
CA GLU A 40 -6.32 -5.29 3.00
C GLU A 40 -6.31 -3.90 3.63
N ASP A 41 -6.90 -2.93 2.93
CA ASP A 41 -7.13 -1.57 3.38
C ASP A 41 -8.42 -1.00 2.77
N HIS A 42 -8.61 0.32 2.85
CA HIS A 42 -9.82 0.96 2.34
C HIS A 42 -10.12 0.66 0.85
N TYR A 43 -9.10 0.51 0.01
CA TYR A 43 -9.22 0.42 -1.45
C TYR A 43 -8.76 -0.93 -2.01
N HIS A 44 -7.89 -1.62 -1.29
CA HIS A 44 -7.17 -2.78 -1.79
C HIS A 44 -7.44 -4.01 -0.93
N HIS A 45 -7.59 -5.14 -1.59
CA HIS A 45 -7.44 -6.47 -1.01
C HIS A 45 -6.64 -7.30 -2.02
N PHE A 46 -5.40 -7.63 -1.65
CA PHE A 46 -4.48 -8.43 -2.47
C PHE A 46 -3.89 -9.57 -1.66
N GLY A 47 -3.60 -10.67 -2.35
CA GLY A 47 -2.85 -11.80 -1.81
C GLY A 47 -1.69 -12.16 -2.73
N VAL A 48 -0.60 -12.67 -2.17
CA VAL A 48 0.53 -13.21 -2.92
C VAL A 48 0.95 -14.54 -2.33
N THR A 49 1.29 -15.49 -3.19
CA THR A 49 1.93 -16.75 -2.80
C THR A 49 3.30 -16.78 -3.42
N ILE A 50 4.32 -17.06 -2.61
CA ILE A 50 5.70 -17.25 -3.05
C ILE A 50 6.09 -18.69 -2.72
N ASP A 51 6.37 -19.46 -3.76
CA ASP A 51 7.07 -20.74 -3.62
C ASP A 51 8.57 -20.51 -3.78
N HIS A 52 9.37 -21.09 -2.90
CA HIS A 52 10.82 -20.95 -2.89
C HIS A 52 11.53 -22.26 -2.54
N ALA A 53 12.72 -22.44 -3.10
CA ALA A 53 13.59 -23.56 -2.77
C ALA A 53 15.04 -23.14 -2.99
N GLU A 54 15.92 -23.56 -2.08
CA GLU A 54 17.37 -23.27 -2.14
C GLU A 54 17.66 -21.76 -2.19
N GLY A 55 16.91 -20.97 -1.43
CA GLY A 55 17.09 -19.51 -1.36
C GLY A 55 16.66 -18.74 -2.61
N HIS A 56 15.91 -19.37 -3.53
CA HIS A 56 15.42 -18.75 -4.76
C HIS A 56 13.91 -18.93 -4.94
N VAL A 57 13.27 -17.94 -5.56
CA VAL A 57 11.86 -17.98 -5.95
C VAL A 57 11.66 -19.01 -7.06
N ARG A 58 10.71 -19.92 -6.87
CA ARG A 58 10.32 -20.94 -7.84
C ARG A 58 9.00 -20.61 -8.53
N ASP A 59 8.07 -20.01 -7.80
CA ASP A 59 6.81 -19.55 -8.34
C ASP A 59 6.31 -18.33 -7.58
N VAL A 60 5.56 -17.48 -8.27
CA VAL A 60 4.86 -16.33 -7.68
C VAL A 60 3.47 -16.21 -8.27
N ARG A 61 2.48 -16.08 -7.40
CA ARG A 61 1.08 -15.94 -7.74
C ARG A 61 0.48 -14.77 -6.98
N MET A 62 -0.54 -14.15 -7.58
CA MET A 62 -1.23 -12.98 -7.03
C MET A 62 -2.74 -13.19 -7.12
N ALA A 63 -3.42 -12.94 -6.01
CA ALA A 63 -4.87 -12.80 -5.94
C ALA A 63 -5.22 -11.32 -5.75
N ALA A 64 -6.35 -10.92 -6.32
CA ALA A 64 -6.88 -9.57 -6.19
C ALA A 64 -8.39 -9.59 -5.90
N PRO A 65 -8.83 -9.97 -4.68
CA PRO A 65 -10.26 -9.96 -4.36
C PRO A 65 -10.93 -8.59 -4.51
N ARG A 66 -10.19 -7.50 -4.29
CA ARG A 66 -10.73 -6.14 -4.37
C ARG A 66 -9.66 -5.13 -4.75
N PHE A 67 -9.98 -4.25 -5.67
CA PHE A 67 -9.04 -3.28 -6.20
C PHE A 67 -9.78 -2.10 -6.84
N PRO A 68 -9.17 -0.90 -6.91
CA PRO A 68 -9.88 0.29 -7.33
C PRO A 68 -10.05 0.44 -8.85
N TRP A 69 -9.14 -0.15 -9.64
CA TRP A 69 -9.09 0.01 -11.10
C TRP A 69 -9.08 -1.33 -11.83
N ALA A 70 -9.83 -1.45 -12.93
CA ALA A 70 -9.99 -2.69 -13.70
C ALA A 70 -8.67 -3.36 -14.12
N THR A 71 -7.60 -2.59 -14.34
CA THR A 71 -6.27 -3.09 -14.73
C THR A 71 -5.40 -3.56 -13.55
N CYS A 72 -5.78 -3.33 -12.29
CA CYS A 72 -4.94 -3.64 -11.13
C CYS A 72 -4.55 -5.12 -11.05
N ALA A 73 -5.45 -6.04 -11.42
CA ALA A 73 -5.17 -7.47 -11.43
C ALA A 73 -4.08 -7.87 -12.46
N GLY A 74 -3.85 -7.04 -13.48
CA GLY A 74 -2.78 -7.21 -14.47
C GLY A 74 -1.36 -7.14 -13.89
N ALA A 75 -1.20 -6.60 -12.68
CA ALA A 75 0.07 -6.57 -11.97
C ALA A 75 0.65 -7.97 -11.66
N ALA A 76 -0.15 -9.05 -11.77
CA ALA A 76 0.33 -10.42 -11.65
C ALA A 76 1.35 -10.80 -12.75
N VAL A 77 1.23 -10.22 -13.95
CA VAL A 77 2.11 -10.54 -15.10
C VAL A 77 3.55 -10.09 -14.85
N PRO A 78 3.84 -8.81 -14.55
CA PRO A 78 5.21 -8.36 -14.34
C PRO A 78 5.87 -8.94 -13.08
N LEU A 79 5.12 -9.52 -12.14
CA LEU A 79 5.69 -10.26 -11.00
C LEU A 79 6.42 -11.53 -11.43
N ARG A 80 6.08 -12.14 -12.57
CA ARG A 80 6.74 -13.37 -13.05
C ARG A 80 8.25 -13.23 -13.24
N ALA A 81 8.75 -12.00 -13.40
CA ALA A 81 10.18 -11.70 -13.45
C ALA A 81 10.94 -12.08 -12.15
N LEU A 82 10.23 -12.36 -11.05
CA LEU A 82 10.82 -12.86 -9.82
C LEU A 82 11.20 -14.33 -9.86
N VAL A 83 10.62 -15.14 -10.77
CA VAL A 83 10.98 -16.56 -10.85
C VAL A 83 12.46 -16.70 -11.17
N GLY A 84 13.18 -17.43 -10.33
CA GLY A 84 14.64 -17.60 -10.40
C GLY A 84 15.45 -16.53 -9.65
N GLN A 85 14.83 -15.47 -9.15
CA GLN A 85 15.52 -14.46 -8.34
C GLN A 85 15.80 -14.98 -6.92
N PRO A 86 16.85 -14.48 -6.25
CA PRO A 86 17.14 -14.84 -4.86
C PRO A 86 16.10 -14.25 -3.90
N LEU A 87 15.96 -14.89 -2.74
CA LEU A 87 15.28 -14.28 -1.59
C LEU A 87 16.09 -13.08 -1.08
N ILE A 88 15.42 -12.15 -0.42
CA ILE A 88 16.01 -10.91 0.12
C ILE A 88 15.75 -10.81 1.63
N THR A 89 16.68 -10.22 2.38
CA THR A 89 16.53 -9.96 3.83
C THR A 89 16.06 -8.53 4.12
N ARG A 90 16.31 -7.60 3.20
CA ARG A 90 15.82 -6.22 3.26
C ARG A 90 14.77 -5.97 2.19
N ALA A 91 13.60 -5.48 2.59
CA ALA A 91 12.47 -5.27 1.68
C ALA A 91 12.79 -4.31 0.50
N SER A 92 13.60 -3.28 0.73
CA SER A 92 13.98 -2.31 -0.30
C SER A 92 14.90 -2.87 -1.40
N ASP A 93 15.43 -4.09 -1.22
CA ASP A 93 16.28 -4.76 -2.21
C ASP A 93 15.46 -5.34 -3.37
N LEU A 94 14.14 -5.49 -3.24
CA LEU A 94 13.27 -5.98 -4.31
C LEU A 94 13.42 -5.16 -5.60
N GLY A 95 13.64 -3.84 -5.47
CA GLY A 95 13.82 -2.94 -6.62
C GLY A 95 15.10 -3.20 -7.42
N ARG A 96 16.03 -4.01 -6.91
CA ARG A 96 17.20 -4.49 -7.67
C ARG A 96 16.89 -5.73 -8.50
N LEU A 97 15.82 -6.46 -8.18
CA LEU A 97 15.45 -7.71 -8.82
C LEU A 97 14.44 -7.53 -9.95
N ILE A 98 13.51 -6.59 -9.81
CA ILE A 98 12.45 -6.31 -10.78
C ILE A 98 12.16 -4.81 -10.88
N ASP A 99 11.67 -4.37 -12.04
CA ASP A 99 11.30 -2.97 -12.26
C ASP A 99 10.02 -2.61 -11.51
N MET A 100 10.16 -1.83 -10.43
CA MET A 100 9.05 -1.31 -9.62
C MET A 100 8.00 -0.55 -10.44
N ARG A 101 8.37 0.11 -11.54
CA ARG A 101 7.44 0.93 -12.34
C ARG A 101 6.38 0.10 -13.04
N LEU A 102 6.70 -1.15 -13.36
CA LEU A 102 5.74 -2.07 -13.98
C LEU A 102 4.76 -2.69 -12.97
N GLN A 103 5.05 -2.55 -11.68
CA GLN A 103 4.34 -3.25 -10.61
C GLN A 103 3.22 -2.38 -10.00
N CYS A 104 2.23 -3.02 -9.39
CA CYS A 104 1.38 -2.34 -8.42
C CYS A 104 2.20 -2.12 -7.15
N THR A 105 2.38 -0.88 -6.71
CA THR A 105 3.19 -0.57 -5.52
C THR A 105 2.72 -1.28 -4.26
N HIS A 106 1.42 -1.50 -4.09
CA HIS A 106 0.87 -2.25 -2.95
C HIS A 106 1.27 -3.72 -2.96
N VAL A 107 1.29 -4.34 -4.14
CA VAL A 107 1.66 -5.74 -4.32
C VAL A 107 3.18 -5.89 -4.27
N PHE A 108 3.93 -4.93 -4.83
CA PHE A 108 5.38 -4.86 -4.74
C PHE A 108 5.85 -4.86 -3.28
N ASP A 109 5.29 -3.97 -2.46
CA ASP A 109 5.62 -3.91 -1.03
C ASP A 109 5.25 -5.23 -0.33
N LEU A 110 4.08 -5.81 -0.62
CA LEU A 110 3.65 -7.09 -0.04
C LEU A 110 4.58 -8.26 -0.42
N VAL A 111 5.03 -8.31 -1.68
CA VAL A 111 5.99 -9.32 -2.16
C VAL A 111 7.34 -9.17 -1.46
N ALA A 112 7.82 -7.93 -1.28
CA ALA A 112 9.07 -7.69 -0.55
C ALA A 112 8.99 -8.27 0.88
N LEU A 113 7.89 -8.01 1.58
CA LEU A 113 7.64 -8.55 2.93
C LEU A 113 7.58 -10.09 2.94
N ALA A 114 6.92 -10.70 1.95
CA ALA A 114 6.84 -12.14 1.84
C ALA A 114 8.19 -12.81 1.51
N LEU A 115 9.04 -12.15 0.71
CA LEU A 115 10.40 -12.64 0.45
C LEU A 115 11.29 -12.55 1.70
N VAL A 116 11.19 -11.46 2.47
CA VAL A 116 11.89 -11.33 3.76
C VAL A 116 11.42 -12.39 4.75
N GLN A 117 10.12 -12.63 4.83
CA GLN A 117 9.54 -13.71 5.64
C GLN A 117 10.12 -15.08 5.25
N ALA A 118 10.21 -15.37 3.95
CA ALA A 118 10.78 -16.60 3.41
C ALA A 118 12.29 -16.73 3.71
N ALA A 119 13.06 -15.65 3.55
CA ALA A 119 14.50 -15.64 3.73
C ALA A 119 14.91 -15.84 5.20
N THR A 120 14.21 -15.17 6.11
CA THR A 120 14.55 -15.13 7.53
C THR A 120 14.01 -16.33 8.31
N GLY A 121 12.98 -17.00 7.79
CA GLY A 121 12.30 -18.08 8.52
C GLY A 121 11.68 -17.62 9.84
N ARG A 122 11.45 -16.31 10.00
CA ARG A 122 10.82 -15.74 11.20
C ARG A 122 9.39 -16.29 11.37
N PRO A 123 8.82 -16.30 12.59
CA PRO A 123 7.45 -16.75 12.80
C PRO A 123 6.44 -15.97 11.95
N ASP A 124 5.30 -16.60 11.69
CA ASP A 124 4.12 -15.95 11.10
C ASP A 124 3.80 -14.67 11.86
N ARG A 125 3.39 -13.64 11.12
CA ARG A 125 3.14 -12.33 11.72
C ARG A 125 2.09 -11.54 10.99
N THR A 126 1.49 -10.63 11.74
CA THR A 126 0.49 -9.70 11.28
C THR A 126 0.96 -8.28 11.53
N TYR A 127 0.60 -7.38 10.62
CA TYR A 127 0.78 -5.96 10.81
C TYR A 127 -0.56 -5.25 10.68
N GLU A 128 -0.75 -4.22 11.49
CA GLU A 128 -1.87 -3.29 11.35
C GLU A 128 -1.35 -1.86 11.45
N VAL A 129 -1.61 -1.06 10.42
CA VAL A 129 -1.39 0.38 10.47
C VAL A 129 -2.69 1.09 10.77
N GLN A 130 -2.64 2.02 11.71
CA GLN A 130 -3.74 2.88 12.12
C GLN A 130 -3.33 4.33 11.83
N VAL A 131 -4.07 4.99 10.93
CA VAL A 131 -3.86 6.39 10.55
C VAL A 131 -5.13 7.17 10.83
N PRO A 132 -5.22 7.89 11.96
CA PRO A 132 -6.30 8.84 12.19
C PRO A 132 -6.41 9.85 11.05
N ASP A 133 -7.65 10.23 10.72
CA ASP A 133 -7.89 11.29 9.75
C ASP A 133 -7.29 12.61 10.28
N ARG A 134 -6.55 13.28 9.41
CA ARG A 134 -5.89 14.57 9.61
C ARG A 134 -6.78 15.70 9.09
N ALA A 135 -6.58 16.90 9.64
CA ALA A 135 -7.11 18.11 9.04
C ALA A 135 -6.48 18.31 7.64
N VAL A 136 -7.30 18.74 6.68
CA VAL A 136 -6.85 18.96 5.30
C VAL A 136 -7.33 20.32 4.82
N THR A 137 -6.46 21.04 4.11
CA THR A 137 -6.82 22.21 3.31
C THR A 137 -6.54 21.91 1.83
N VAL A 138 -7.17 22.70 0.95
CA VAL A 138 -7.00 22.54 -0.50
C VAL A 138 -5.80 23.37 -0.96
N ASN A 139 -4.92 22.75 -1.74
CA ASN A 139 -3.91 23.44 -2.51
C ASN A 139 -4.54 23.99 -3.82
N PRO A 140 -4.70 25.32 -3.96
CA PRO A 140 -5.29 25.90 -5.17
C PRO A 140 -4.41 25.73 -6.42
N ASP A 141 -3.11 25.51 -6.23
CA ASP A 141 -2.11 25.39 -7.30
C ASP A 141 -1.80 23.92 -7.65
N ALA A 142 -2.59 22.96 -7.16
CA ALA A 142 -2.35 21.54 -7.38
C ALA A 142 -2.40 21.16 -8.87
N ALA A 143 -1.32 20.55 -9.37
CA ALA A 143 -1.25 20.10 -10.76
C ALA A 143 -1.99 18.76 -11.00
N ASN A 144 -2.22 18.00 -9.92
CA ASN A 144 -2.83 16.67 -9.98
C ASN A 144 -3.51 16.30 -8.66
N ALA A 145 -4.30 15.21 -8.68
CA ALA A 145 -5.08 14.79 -7.52
C ALA A 145 -4.26 14.40 -6.27
N ALA A 146 -2.96 14.07 -6.40
CA ALA A 146 -2.11 13.80 -5.24
C ALA A 146 -1.74 15.07 -4.46
N GLU A 147 -1.71 16.21 -5.14
CA GLU A 147 -1.22 17.49 -4.60
C GLU A 147 -2.34 18.38 -4.08
N ILE A 148 -3.59 18.00 -4.31
CA ILE A 148 -4.77 18.77 -3.94
C ILE A 148 -4.90 18.94 -2.43
N ASN A 149 -4.53 17.92 -1.66
CA ASN A 149 -4.72 17.91 -0.21
C ASN A 149 -3.43 18.29 0.50
N LEU A 150 -3.47 19.40 1.24
CA LEU A 150 -2.44 19.79 2.20
C LEU A 150 -2.84 19.27 3.57
N PHE A 151 -2.07 18.33 4.08
CA PHE A 151 -2.37 17.69 5.37
C PHE A 151 -1.74 18.47 6.53
N GLY A 152 -2.54 18.83 7.53
CA GLY A 152 -2.04 19.39 8.79
C GLY A 152 -1.49 18.32 9.74
N PRO A 153 -1.25 18.64 11.02
CA PRO A 153 -0.69 17.70 11.99
C PRO A 153 -1.48 16.38 12.11
N GLY A 154 -0.78 15.29 12.40
CA GLY A 154 -1.35 13.96 12.51
C GLY A 154 -0.43 12.94 13.14
N GLU A 155 -0.97 11.75 13.35
CA GLU A 155 -0.29 10.63 13.99
C GLU A 155 -0.48 9.35 13.17
N VAL A 156 0.40 8.36 13.36
CA VAL A 156 0.24 7.01 12.81
C VAL A 156 0.84 5.98 13.75
N SER A 157 0.23 4.81 13.86
CA SER A 157 0.78 3.68 14.61
C SER A 157 0.84 2.42 13.77
N LEU A 158 1.92 1.66 13.92
CA LEU A 158 2.08 0.30 13.41
C LEU A 158 2.05 -0.67 14.58
N LEU A 159 1.17 -1.66 14.49
CA LEU A 159 1.12 -2.80 15.39
C LEU A 159 1.65 -4.02 14.65
N ARG A 160 2.51 -4.81 15.30
CA ARG A 160 2.91 -6.14 14.88
C ARG A 160 2.35 -7.13 15.90
N ASP A 161 1.54 -8.07 15.45
CA ASP A 161 0.91 -9.09 16.31
C ASP A 161 0.12 -8.49 17.49
N GLY A 162 -0.49 -7.32 17.26
CA GLY A 162 -1.25 -6.58 18.26
C GLY A 162 -0.42 -5.67 19.18
N GLU A 163 0.91 -5.70 19.10
CA GLU A 163 1.80 -4.83 19.87
C GLU A 163 2.29 -3.65 19.03
N ARG A 164 2.24 -2.43 19.58
CA ARG A 164 2.73 -1.24 18.87
C ARG A 164 4.25 -1.27 18.76
N VAL A 165 4.77 -1.41 17.54
CA VAL A 165 6.21 -1.50 17.26
C VAL A 165 6.80 -0.21 16.69
N MET A 166 5.97 0.67 16.12
CA MET A 166 6.41 1.96 15.60
C MET A 166 5.25 2.96 15.61
N HIS A 167 5.57 4.23 15.84
CA HIS A 167 4.60 5.32 15.86
C HIS A 167 5.29 6.61 15.45
N TRP A 168 4.62 7.44 14.65
CA TRP A 168 5.13 8.74 14.22
C TRP A 168 4.08 9.84 14.37
N SER A 169 4.57 11.02 14.73
CA SER A 169 3.89 12.30 14.56
C SER A 169 4.31 12.93 13.24
N LEU A 170 3.40 13.62 12.57
CA LEU A 170 3.56 14.15 11.23
C LEU A 170 2.99 15.55 11.12
N ASP A 171 3.59 16.38 10.26
CA ASP A 171 2.98 17.60 9.74
C ASP A 171 3.27 17.70 8.24
N GLY A 172 2.23 17.87 7.42
CA GLY A 172 2.33 17.67 5.97
C GLY A 172 2.88 16.29 5.60
N GLN A 173 4.01 16.30 4.90
CA GLN A 173 4.77 15.12 4.47
C GLN A 173 6.01 14.86 5.37
N THR A 174 6.16 15.59 6.47
CA THR A 174 7.34 15.53 7.34
C THR A 174 7.01 14.79 8.62
N ILE A 175 7.86 13.84 9.00
CA ILE A 175 7.84 13.19 10.32
C ILE A 175 8.41 14.18 11.33
N THR A 176 7.62 14.53 12.33
CA THR A 176 8.00 15.52 13.37
C THR A 176 8.49 14.85 14.64
N GLY A 177 8.23 13.55 14.82
CA GLY A 177 8.73 12.78 15.95
C GLY A 177 8.16 11.38 16.00
N PRO A 178 8.47 10.61 17.06
CA PRO A 178 9.48 10.95 18.08
C PRO A 178 10.91 10.88 17.52
N ASP A 179 11.89 11.39 18.26
CA ASP A 179 13.30 11.10 17.97
C ASP A 179 13.54 9.57 18.03
N PRO A 180 14.38 9.00 17.14
CA PRO A 180 15.24 9.67 16.15
C PRO A 180 14.59 9.89 14.77
N TYR A 181 13.26 9.77 14.64
CA TYR A 181 12.59 9.80 13.34
C TYR A 181 12.27 11.21 12.81
N GLY A 182 12.33 12.22 13.68
CA GLY A 182 12.01 13.60 13.34
C GLY A 182 12.88 14.19 12.22
N GLY A 183 12.27 15.05 11.39
CA GLY A 183 12.95 15.79 10.32
C GLY A 183 12.99 15.07 8.96
N HIS A 184 12.50 13.83 8.87
CA HIS A 184 12.49 13.06 7.63
C HIS A 184 11.19 13.22 6.84
N SER A 185 11.29 13.32 5.52
CA SER A 185 10.13 13.42 4.62
C SER A 185 9.64 12.04 4.16
N LEU A 186 8.32 11.86 4.07
CA LEU A 186 7.68 10.73 3.39
C LEU A 186 7.94 10.73 1.86
N GLY A 187 8.36 11.86 1.30
CA GLY A 187 8.63 12.02 -0.13
C GLY A 187 10.09 11.70 -0.47
N GLN A 188 10.79 12.75 -0.90
CA GLN A 188 12.19 12.69 -1.30
C GLN A 188 13.09 12.31 -0.11
N GLY A 189 14.10 11.47 -0.36
CA GLY A 189 15.07 11.06 0.65
C GLY A 189 14.62 9.93 1.58
N PHE A 190 13.33 9.59 1.62
CA PHE A 190 12.80 8.54 2.51
C PHE A 190 13.56 7.22 2.37
N ARG A 191 13.76 6.74 1.14
CA ARG A 191 14.48 5.48 0.90
C ARG A 191 15.90 5.54 1.45
N GLN A 192 16.65 6.59 1.12
CA GLN A 192 18.03 6.76 1.59
C GLN A 192 18.11 6.76 3.12
N TRP A 193 17.15 7.40 3.78
CA TRP A 193 17.04 7.38 5.24
C TRP A 193 16.76 5.99 5.78
N THR A 194 15.79 5.24 5.23
CA THR A 194 15.52 3.88 5.70
C THR A 194 16.68 2.90 5.49
N GLU A 195 17.58 3.15 4.52
CA GLU A 195 18.80 2.34 4.34
C GLU A 195 19.80 2.50 5.49
N THR A 196 19.70 3.55 6.31
CA THR A 196 20.56 3.73 7.49
C THR A 196 20.02 3.01 8.74
N MET A 197 18.83 2.41 8.65
CA MET A 197 18.18 1.70 9.75
C MET A 197 18.51 0.20 9.74
N PRO A 198 18.38 -0.48 10.90
CA PRO A 198 18.22 -1.93 10.95
C PRO A 198 17.10 -2.41 10.01
N GLU A 199 17.27 -3.61 9.42
CA GLU A 199 16.37 -4.12 8.37
C GLU A 199 14.90 -4.18 8.80
N GLU A 200 14.62 -4.64 10.03
CA GLU A 200 13.24 -4.73 10.55
C GLU A 200 12.64 -3.33 10.81
N GLU A 201 13.44 -2.36 11.25
CA GLU A 201 12.98 -1.00 11.45
C GLU A 201 12.69 -0.29 10.13
N ALA A 202 13.54 -0.50 9.11
CA ALA A 202 13.29 -0.03 7.74
C ALA A 202 12.03 -0.65 7.12
N GLU A 203 11.77 -1.93 7.42
CA GLU A 203 10.54 -2.63 7.02
C GLU A 203 9.31 -1.94 7.64
N HIS A 204 9.31 -1.70 8.95
CA HIS A 204 8.25 -0.99 9.65
C HIS A 204 8.01 0.41 9.07
N ALA A 205 9.08 1.18 8.83
CA ALA A 205 9.00 2.50 8.24
C ALA A 205 8.35 2.47 6.85
N THR A 206 8.70 1.48 6.02
CA THR A 206 8.15 1.31 4.67
C THR A 206 6.65 0.97 4.71
N ILE A 207 6.23 0.11 5.64
CA ILE A 207 4.82 -0.26 5.86
C ILE A 207 4.01 0.99 6.23
N ILE A 208 4.48 1.78 7.21
CA ILE A 208 3.82 3.01 7.65
C ILE A 208 3.71 4.01 6.51
N ARG A 209 4.81 4.26 5.79
CA ARG A 209 4.81 5.20 4.66
C ARG A 209 3.76 4.83 3.62
N ARG A 210 3.67 3.56 3.23
CA ARG A 210 2.66 3.14 2.25
C ARG A 210 1.24 3.40 2.77
N ALA A 211 0.98 3.06 4.03
CA ALA A 211 -0.33 3.28 4.64
C ALA A 211 -0.71 4.77 4.66
N LEU A 212 0.22 5.67 5.01
CA LEU A 212 -0.01 7.12 4.98
C LEU A 212 -0.36 7.64 3.59
N LEU A 213 0.37 7.21 2.55
CA LEU A 213 0.09 7.61 1.17
C LEU A 213 -1.29 7.11 0.69
N VAL A 214 -1.67 5.89 1.09
CA VAL A 214 -2.98 5.32 0.73
C VAL A 214 -4.11 5.97 1.53
N ALA A 215 -3.90 6.29 2.81
CA ALA A 215 -4.87 6.98 3.65
C ALA A 215 -5.27 8.34 3.05
N GLY A 216 -4.35 9.02 2.37
CA GLY A 216 -4.63 10.27 1.65
C GLY A 216 -5.76 10.16 0.60
N GLY A 217 -6.03 8.96 0.08
CA GLY A 217 -7.18 8.71 -0.79
C GLY A 217 -8.53 8.97 -0.11
N ARG A 218 -8.63 8.93 1.22
CA ARG A 218 -9.91 9.12 1.96
C ARG A 218 -10.49 10.53 1.83
N TYR A 219 -9.69 11.44 1.31
CA TYR A 219 -10.03 12.84 1.07
C TYR A 219 -10.36 13.10 -0.40
N GLN A 220 -10.68 12.04 -1.15
CA GLN A 220 -11.05 12.08 -2.55
C GLN A 220 -12.19 11.08 -2.80
N ASP A 221 -13.27 11.52 -3.45
CA ASP A 221 -14.26 10.58 -3.97
C ASP A 221 -13.68 9.94 -5.24
N LEU A 222 -13.18 8.70 -5.13
CA LEU A 222 -12.57 8.02 -6.29
C LEU A 222 -13.60 7.69 -7.38
N ASP A 223 -14.90 7.65 -7.05
CA ASP A 223 -15.96 7.26 -7.99
C ASP A 223 -16.30 8.37 -9.00
N VAL A 224 -15.80 9.60 -8.79
CA VAL A 224 -15.94 10.70 -9.77
C VAL A 224 -14.99 10.54 -10.96
N PHE A 225 -13.95 9.71 -10.84
CA PHE A 225 -12.97 9.51 -11.89
C PHE A 225 -13.32 8.26 -12.70
N PRO A 226 -13.69 8.38 -13.99
CA PRO A 226 -14.08 7.22 -14.80
C PRO A 226 -12.91 6.27 -15.06
N THR A 227 -11.68 6.80 -15.11
CA THR A 227 -10.44 6.06 -15.33
C THR A 227 -9.34 6.60 -14.41
N SER A 228 -8.30 5.81 -14.17
CA SER A 228 -7.14 6.29 -13.42
C SER A 228 -6.46 7.48 -14.13
N ALA A 229 -6.54 7.56 -15.46
CA ALA A 229 -6.03 8.71 -16.22
C ALA A 229 -6.71 10.03 -15.83
N ALA A 230 -8.01 10.00 -15.51
CA ALA A 230 -8.79 11.18 -15.14
C ALA A 230 -8.36 11.79 -13.79
N GLN A 231 -7.66 11.04 -12.94
CA GLN A 231 -7.08 11.58 -11.70
C GLN A 231 -5.84 12.45 -11.93
N ASN A 232 -5.30 12.42 -13.14
CA ASN A 232 -4.07 13.12 -13.51
C ASN A 232 -2.85 12.79 -12.63
N MET A 233 -2.84 11.66 -11.95
CA MET A 233 -1.72 11.24 -11.10
C MET A 233 -0.47 10.92 -11.95
N PRO A 234 0.74 11.08 -11.37
CA PRO A 234 1.95 10.50 -11.93
C PRO A 234 1.83 8.99 -12.11
N ALA A 235 2.77 8.39 -12.85
CA ALA A 235 2.86 6.94 -13.06
C ALA A 235 3.28 6.18 -11.79
N ALA A 236 2.41 6.23 -10.77
CA ALA A 236 2.68 5.85 -9.39
C ALA A 236 2.54 4.34 -9.13
N CYS A 237 1.79 3.62 -9.98
CA CYS A 237 1.66 2.17 -9.93
C CYS A 237 1.25 1.62 -11.31
N HIS A 238 1.12 0.30 -11.44
CA HIS A 238 0.69 -0.40 -12.66
C HIS A 238 -0.48 0.29 -13.40
N SER A 239 -1.59 0.57 -12.71
CA SER A 239 -2.78 1.17 -13.34
C SER A 239 -2.61 2.64 -13.74
N PHE A 240 -1.56 3.33 -13.27
CA PHE A 240 -1.24 4.71 -13.67
C PHE A 240 -0.15 4.78 -14.74
N GLN A 241 0.41 3.66 -15.18
CA GLN A 241 1.42 3.67 -16.23
C GLN A 241 0.83 4.16 -17.57
N PRO A 242 1.65 4.82 -18.40
CA PRO A 242 1.30 5.07 -19.80
C PRO A 242 0.83 3.78 -20.48
N GLY A 243 -0.27 3.85 -21.24
CA GLY A 243 -0.88 2.69 -21.91
C GLY A 243 -1.80 1.83 -21.04
N GLN A 244 -1.78 1.97 -19.71
CA GLN A 244 -2.74 1.32 -18.80
C GLN A 244 -3.82 2.29 -18.34
N ARG A 245 -3.43 3.54 -18.02
CA ARG A 245 -4.28 4.51 -17.31
C ARG A 245 -5.60 4.87 -18.00
N ASP A 246 -5.63 4.83 -19.33
CA ASP A 246 -6.81 5.20 -20.11
C ASP A 246 -7.87 4.10 -20.15
N VAL A 247 -7.48 2.84 -19.91
CA VAL A 247 -8.37 1.66 -19.85
C VAL A 247 -8.52 1.11 -18.43
N ALA A 248 -7.88 1.76 -17.46
CA ALA A 248 -8.00 1.49 -16.04
C ALA A 248 -9.30 2.08 -15.49
N PHE A 249 -10.44 1.50 -15.89
CA PHE A 249 -11.77 1.95 -15.45
C PHE A 249 -11.96 1.81 -13.95
N ARG A 250 -12.67 2.76 -13.34
CA ARG A 250 -13.04 2.72 -11.92
C ARG A 250 -14.01 1.58 -11.65
N LEU A 251 -13.72 0.80 -10.61
CA LEU A 251 -14.66 -0.15 -10.04
C LEU A 251 -15.47 0.51 -8.92
N SER A 252 -16.53 1.24 -9.29
CA SER A 252 -17.33 2.02 -8.34
C SER A 252 -17.88 1.17 -7.20
N GLY A 253 -17.87 1.72 -5.98
CA GLY A 253 -18.31 1.01 -4.76
C GLY A 253 -17.37 -0.11 -4.29
N SER A 254 -16.13 -0.19 -4.80
CA SER A 254 -15.12 -1.13 -4.29
C SER A 254 -14.55 -0.76 -2.92
N ASP A 255 -14.84 0.44 -2.42
CA ASP A 255 -14.21 0.95 -1.21
C ASP A 255 -14.86 0.32 0.03
N ARG A 256 -14.07 0.13 1.09
CA ARG A 256 -14.52 -0.51 2.34
C ARG A 256 -14.01 0.28 3.53
N ASN A 257 -14.91 0.67 4.43
CA ASN A 257 -14.54 1.37 5.64
C ASN A 257 -14.38 0.41 6.82
N TYR A 258 -13.18 0.37 7.40
CA TYR A 258 -12.81 -0.53 8.51
C TYR A 258 -12.53 0.22 9.82
N GLU A 259 -12.97 1.48 9.96
CA GLU A 259 -12.82 2.25 11.21
C GLU A 259 -13.18 1.41 12.45
N THR A 260 -14.40 0.87 12.45
CA THR A 260 -15.01 0.14 13.56
C THR A 260 -15.08 -1.38 13.35
N ALA A 261 -14.74 -1.87 12.16
CA ALA A 261 -14.92 -3.27 11.77
C ALA A 261 -13.57 -3.95 11.46
N ARG A 262 -12.62 -3.86 12.39
CA ARG A 262 -11.27 -4.42 12.26
C ARG A 262 -11.31 -5.93 11.97
N GLU A 263 -12.16 -6.64 12.68
CA GLU A 263 -12.36 -8.10 12.59
C GLU A 263 -12.88 -8.57 11.23
N ALA A 264 -13.45 -7.67 10.42
CA ALA A 264 -13.85 -7.97 9.05
C ALA A 264 -12.67 -7.92 8.06
N MET A 265 -11.54 -7.28 8.43
CA MET A 265 -10.36 -7.21 7.57
C MET A 265 -9.71 -8.58 7.46
N LEU A 266 -9.27 -8.93 6.26
CA LEU A 266 -8.64 -10.20 5.92
C LEU A 266 -9.49 -11.42 6.32
N ALA A 267 -10.81 -11.27 6.40
CA ALA A 267 -11.73 -12.38 6.65
C ALA A 267 -11.79 -13.36 5.46
N HIS A 268 -11.52 -12.88 4.25
CA HIS A 268 -11.52 -13.66 3.02
C HIS A 268 -10.11 -13.98 2.51
N ARG A 269 -9.37 -14.82 3.24
CA ARG A 269 -8.07 -15.40 2.80
C ARG A 269 -8.24 -16.74 2.06
N ALA A 270 -9.47 -17.11 1.72
CA ALA A 270 -9.88 -18.48 1.42
C ALA A 270 -9.35 -19.04 0.08
N VAL A 271 -8.91 -18.18 -0.83
CA VAL A 271 -8.25 -18.62 -2.06
C VAL A 271 -6.77 -18.62 -1.75
N THR A 272 -6.09 -19.76 -1.64
CA THR A 272 -4.61 -19.74 -1.72
C THR A 272 -4.25 -19.00 -3.01
N PRO A 273 -3.62 -17.82 -2.96
CA PRO A 273 -3.38 -17.00 -4.15
C PRO A 273 -2.58 -17.72 -5.22
#